data_AF-A0A960HVC7-F1
#
_entry.id   AF-A0A960HVC7-F1
#
_cell.length_a   1.000
_cell.length_b   1.000
_cell.length_c   1.000
_cell.angle_alpha   90.00
_cell.angle_beta   90.00
_cell.angle_gamma   90.00
#
_symmetry.space_group_name_H-M   'P 1'
#
loop_
_entity.id
_entity.type
_entity.pdbx_description
1 polymer ?
#
loop_
_entity_poly.entity_id
_entity_poly.type
_entity_poly.pdbx_seq_one_letter_code
_entity_poly.pdbx_strand_id
1 'polypeptide(L)'
;MTTVDFDVFDADNHYYEPTDAFTRHLEPGMAKRTMQWADVDGRTRLLVGGKVNRFIPNPQFDPVARPGCLDDYFRGRSPADDIRGAFGDLEPISPAYRDPAARLAVMDAQGMEGCFLFPTLAVGMEEALVDDPDAAHAAF
;
A
#
# COMPACT_ATOMS: atom_id res chain seq x y z
N MET A 1 -9.03 -26.30 -3.74
CA MET A 1 -8.20 -25.94 -2.57
C MET A 1 -8.27 -27.08 -1.58
N THR A 2 -7.15 -27.45 -0.98
CA THR A 2 -7.13 -28.43 0.12
C THR A 2 -7.58 -27.69 1.38
N THR A 3 -8.58 -28.22 2.07
CA THR A 3 -9.02 -27.70 3.37
C THR A 3 -8.11 -28.27 4.45
N VAL A 4 -7.62 -27.42 5.35
CA VAL A 4 -6.87 -27.82 6.55
C VAL A 4 -7.79 -27.77 7.78
N ASP A 5 -7.47 -28.52 8.81
CA ASP A 5 -8.23 -28.65 10.07
C ASP A 5 -7.70 -27.77 11.21
N PHE A 6 -6.87 -26.78 10.87
CA PHE A 6 -6.31 -25.78 11.77
C PHE A 6 -6.31 -24.40 11.09
N ASP A 7 -6.29 -23.34 11.90
CA ASP A 7 -6.16 -21.97 11.39
C ASP A 7 -4.72 -21.70 10.94
N VAL A 8 -4.57 -20.91 9.87
CA VAL A 8 -3.25 -20.62 9.29
C VAL A 8 -2.63 -19.36 9.90
N PHE A 9 -1.30 -19.31 9.92
CA PHE A 9 -0.55 -18.08 10.11
C PHE A 9 -0.01 -17.62 8.76
N ASP A 10 -0.37 -16.40 8.34
CA ASP A 10 0.08 -15.84 7.07
C ASP A 10 1.26 -14.87 7.27
N ALA A 11 2.43 -15.26 6.78
CA ALA A 11 3.65 -14.51 6.97
C ALA A 11 3.80 -13.29 6.04
N ASP A 12 2.84 -13.02 5.15
CA ASP A 12 2.91 -11.88 4.22
C ASP A 12 1.53 -11.27 3.93
N ASN A 13 1.15 -10.28 4.73
CA ASN A 13 -0.04 -9.47 4.49
C ASN A 13 0.29 -8.00 4.53
N HIS A 14 -0.58 -7.18 3.92
CA HIS A 14 -0.34 -5.75 3.80
C HIS A 14 -1.54 -4.91 4.27
N TYR A 15 -1.24 -3.65 4.57
CA TYR A 15 -2.20 -2.56 4.73
C TYR A 15 -1.91 -1.45 3.72
N TYR A 16 -2.93 -0.65 3.42
CA TYR A 16 -2.80 0.55 2.59
C TYR A 16 -2.79 1.80 3.46
N GLU A 17 -1.69 2.53 3.47
CA GLU A 17 -1.48 3.68 4.32
C GLU A 17 -2.59 4.75 4.11
N PRO A 18 -3.17 5.32 5.18
CA PRO A 18 -4.03 6.50 5.07
C PRO A 18 -3.21 7.73 4.66
N THR A 19 -3.89 8.79 4.20
CA THR A 19 -3.21 9.98 3.67
C THR A 19 -2.37 10.74 4.71
N ASP A 20 -2.61 10.53 5.99
CA ASP A 20 -1.86 11.14 7.09
C ASP A 20 -0.82 10.21 7.72
N ALA A 21 -0.60 9.00 7.19
CA ALA A 21 0.30 8.00 7.78
C ALA A 21 1.71 8.54 8.08
N PHE A 22 2.22 9.40 7.21
CA PHE A 22 3.58 9.96 7.30
C PHE A 22 3.64 11.39 7.86
N THR A 23 2.49 11.97 8.19
CA THR A 23 2.40 13.39 8.58
C THR A 23 1.76 13.60 9.94
N ARG A 24 0.93 12.66 10.41
CA ARG A 24 0.19 12.75 11.69
C ARG A 24 1.12 12.98 12.89
N HIS A 25 2.30 12.40 12.87
CA HIS A 25 3.27 12.44 13.98
C HIS A 25 4.61 13.06 13.57
N LEU A 26 4.69 13.65 12.40
CA LEU A 26 5.93 14.21 11.89
C LEU A 26 6.27 15.52 12.59
N GLU A 27 7.53 15.67 12.98
CA GLU A 27 8.06 16.93 13.50
C GLU A 27 7.90 18.07 12.46
N PRO A 28 7.28 19.21 12.81
CA PRO A 28 6.93 20.26 11.84
C PRO A 28 8.11 20.77 11.00
N GLY A 29 9.33 20.75 11.56
CA GLY A 29 10.55 21.18 10.87
C GLY A 29 10.97 20.28 9.71
N MET A 30 10.51 19.02 9.68
CA MET A 30 10.85 18.03 8.65
C MET A 30 9.83 17.97 7.51
N ALA A 31 8.68 18.62 7.63
CA ALA A 31 7.57 18.51 6.67
C ALA A 31 7.95 18.79 5.20
N LYS A 32 8.89 19.70 4.94
CA LYS A 32 9.36 20.01 3.57
C LYS A 32 10.37 19.00 3.02
N ARG A 33 10.99 18.20 3.89
CA ARG A 33 12.00 17.20 3.55
C ARG A 33 11.40 15.80 3.40
N THR A 34 10.19 15.56 3.87
CA THR A 34 9.52 14.26 3.85
C THR A 34 8.31 14.27 2.90
N MET A 35 7.19 13.66 3.30
CA MET A 35 5.99 13.42 2.51
C MET A 35 5.05 14.63 2.57
N GLN A 36 4.65 15.11 1.39
CA GLN A 36 3.63 16.16 1.24
C GLN A 36 2.64 15.79 0.14
N TRP A 37 1.40 16.26 0.29
CA TRP A 37 0.38 16.15 -0.76
C TRP A 37 0.39 17.40 -1.62
N ALA A 38 0.28 17.23 -2.94
CA ALA A 38 0.16 18.31 -3.89
C ALA A 38 -0.85 17.97 -4.99
N ASP A 39 -1.56 18.97 -5.49
CA ASP A 39 -2.26 18.87 -6.76
C ASP A 39 -1.25 19.14 -7.89
N VAL A 40 -1.12 18.18 -8.81
CA VAL A 40 -0.30 18.28 -10.01
C VAL A 40 -1.15 17.88 -11.20
N ASP A 41 -1.45 18.85 -12.06
CA ASP A 41 -2.29 18.70 -13.25
C ASP A 41 -3.69 18.13 -12.92
N GLY A 42 -4.30 18.60 -11.83
CA GLY A 42 -5.63 18.17 -11.38
C GLY A 42 -5.65 16.77 -10.77
N ARG A 43 -4.49 16.26 -10.36
CA ARG A 43 -4.36 14.97 -9.68
C ARG A 43 -3.62 15.14 -8.37
N THR A 44 -4.16 14.56 -7.31
CA THR A 44 -3.47 14.42 -6.03
C THR A 44 -2.25 13.52 -6.18
N ARG A 45 -1.06 14.05 -5.86
CA ARG A 45 0.24 13.36 -5.91
C ARG A 45 0.95 13.50 -4.57
N LEU A 46 1.85 12.55 -4.31
CA LEU A 46 2.84 12.66 -3.25
C LEU A 46 4.10 13.37 -3.75
N LEU A 47 4.55 14.34 -2.97
CA LEU A 47 5.91 14.85 -3.02
C LEU A 47 6.69 14.17 -1.90
N VAL A 48 7.92 13.75 -2.18
CA VAL A 48 8.85 13.18 -1.20
C VAL A 48 10.20 13.87 -1.41
N GLY A 49 10.76 14.47 -0.36
CA GLY A 49 12.01 15.23 -0.49
C GLY A 49 11.92 16.37 -1.51
N GLY A 50 10.74 16.98 -1.66
CA GLY A 50 10.47 18.04 -2.63
C GLY A 50 10.32 17.60 -4.09
N LYS A 51 10.28 16.29 -4.39
CA LYS A 51 10.12 15.74 -5.74
C LYS A 51 8.81 14.97 -5.87
N VAL A 52 8.15 15.04 -7.04
CA VAL A 52 6.97 14.20 -7.33
C VAL A 52 7.37 12.73 -7.30
N ASN A 53 6.80 11.97 -6.38
CA ASN A 53 6.99 10.54 -6.28
C ASN A 53 6.03 9.81 -7.25
N ARG A 54 6.55 8.77 -7.92
CA ARG A 54 5.82 7.99 -8.92
C ARG A 54 5.78 6.49 -8.62
N PHE A 55 6.12 6.09 -7.39
CA PHE A 55 6.15 4.69 -6.97
C PHE A 55 4.76 4.04 -7.07
N ILE A 56 3.75 4.64 -6.40
CA ILE A 56 2.35 4.22 -6.53
C ILE A 56 1.59 5.24 -7.42
N PRO A 57 0.93 4.79 -8.51
CA PRO A 57 0.19 5.69 -9.40
C PRO A 57 -0.96 6.45 -8.73
N ASN A 58 -1.70 5.76 -7.83
CA ASN A 58 -2.77 6.32 -6.99
C ASN A 58 -2.45 6.10 -5.51
N PRO A 59 -1.70 7.00 -4.86
CA PRO A 59 -1.28 6.82 -3.47
C PRO A 59 -2.40 7.02 -2.44
N GLN A 60 -3.61 7.39 -2.86
CA GLN A 60 -4.79 7.40 -1.99
C GLN A 60 -5.40 5.99 -1.84
N PHE A 61 -5.04 5.07 -2.74
CA PHE A 61 -5.53 3.70 -2.84
C PHE A 61 -7.05 3.60 -3.01
N ASP A 62 -7.69 4.63 -3.57
CA ASP A 62 -9.10 4.61 -3.90
C ASP A 62 -9.32 5.24 -5.29
N PRO A 63 -9.71 4.45 -6.32
CA PRO A 63 -9.91 3.00 -6.28
C PRO A 63 -8.58 2.21 -6.24
N VAL A 64 -8.67 0.92 -5.92
CA VAL A 64 -7.56 -0.04 -5.79
C VAL A 64 -7.81 -1.32 -6.60
N ALA A 65 -6.73 -2.03 -6.93
CA ALA A 65 -6.81 -3.32 -7.61
C ALA A 65 -7.43 -4.40 -6.72
N ARG A 66 -8.18 -5.33 -7.34
CA ARG A 66 -8.72 -6.50 -6.64
C ARG A 66 -7.59 -7.46 -6.21
N PRO A 67 -7.64 -8.02 -4.99
CA PRO A 67 -6.73 -9.09 -4.59
C PRO A 67 -6.72 -10.23 -5.61
N GLY A 68 -5.53 -10.65 -6.03
CA GLY A 68 -5.34 -11.76 -6.97
C GLY A 68 -5.57 -11.44 -8.46
N CYS A 69 -5.97 -10.23 -8.85
CA CYS A 69 -6.22 -9.93 -10.28
C CYS A 69 -4.96 -10.08 -11.16
N LEU A 70 -3.77 -9.93 -10.57
CA LEU A 70 -2.49 -10.12 -11.26
C LEU A 70 -1.85 -11.50 -11.02
N ASP A 71 -2.50 -12.44 -10.33
CA ASP A 71 -1.91 -13.76 -10.01
C ASP A 71 -1.48 -14.50 -11.29
N ASP A 72 -2.35 -14.57 -12.29
CA ASP A 72 -2.02 -15.22 -13.57
C ASP A 72 -0.97 -14.46 -14.38
N TYR A 73 -0.93 -13.13 -14.28
CA TYR A 73 0.11 -12.33 -14.93
C TYR A 73 1.49 -12.64 -14.35
N PHE A 74 1.63 -12.59 -13.02
CA PHE A 74 2.90 -12.88 -12.36
C PHE A 74 3.32 -14.35 -12.46
N ARG A 75 2.38 -15.28 -12.67
CA ARG A 75 2.68 -16.69 -12.96
C ARG A 75 2.99 -16.96 -14.45
N GLY A 76 2.97 -15.96 -15.31
CA GLY A 76 3.20 -16.11 -16.75
C GLY A 76 2.10 -16.88 -17.49
N ARG A 77 0.87 -16.87 -16.95
CA ARG A 77 -0.32 -17.53 -17.51
C ARG A 77 -1.32 -16.55 -18.11
N SER A 78 -1.15 -15.25 -17.87
CA SER A 78 -2.02 -14.22 -18.43
C SER A 78 -1.80 -14.06 -19.93
N PRO A 79 -2.86 -13.89 -20.73
CA PRO A 79 -2.76 -13.54 -22.14
C PRO A 79 -2.49 -12.04 -22.38
N ALA A 80 -2.41 -11.22 -21.32
CA ALA A 80 -2.21 -9.78 -21.46
C ALA A 80 -0.77 -9.43 -21.88
N ASP A 81 -0.64 -8.50 -22.83
CA ASP A 81 0.66 -8.03 -23.33
C ASP A 81 1.42 -7.18 -22.29
N ASP A 82 0.70 -6.52 -21.36
CA ASP A 82 1.28 -5.73 -20.28
C ASP A 82 0.49 -5.84 -18.97
N ILE A 83 1.10 -5.32 -17.89
CA ILE A 83 0.50 -5.35 -16.56
C ILE A 83 -0.81 -4.54 -16.49
N ARG A 84 -0.95 -3.48 -17.30
CA ARG A 84 -2.15 -2.63 -17.28
C ARG A 84 -3.35 -3.38 -17.83
N GLY A 85 -3.17 -4.16 -18.89
CA GLY A 85 -4.18 -5.07 -19.42
C GLY A 85 -4.56 -6.18 -18.43
N ALA A 86 -3.67 -6.55 -17.51
CA ALA A 86 -3.90 -7.59 -16.51
C ALA A 86 -4.66 -7.11 -15.26
N PHE A 87 -4.64 -5.82 -14.91
CA PHE A 87 -5.27 -5.30 -13.68
C PHE A 87 -6.79 -5.48 -13.62
N GLY A 88 -7.47 -5.48 -14.79
CA GLY A 88 -8.93 -5.49 -14.86
C GLY A 88 -9.57 -4.26 -14.21
N ASP A 89 -10.82 -4.39 -13.77
CA ASP A 89 -11.54 -3.32 -13.09
C ASP A 89 -11.04 -3.09 -11.66
N LEU A 90 -10.90 -1.83 -11.28
CA LEU A 90 -10.57 -1.40 -9.92
C LEU A 90 -11.84 -1.32 -9.05
N GLU A 91 -11.66 -1.47 -7.75
CA GLU A 91 -12.74 -1.40 -6.76
C GLU A 91 -12.49 -0.28 -5.74
N PRO A 92 -13.55 0.24 -5.08
CA PRO A 92 -13.38 1.08 -3.91
C PRO A 92 -12.53 0.38 -2.85
N ILE A 93 -11.75 1.16 -2.10
CA ILE A 93 -10.92 0.59 -1.03
C ILE A 93 -11.78 -0.11 0.05
N SER A 94 -11.41 -1.34 0.40
CA SER A 94 -12.07 -2.06 1.50
C SER A 94 -11.68 -1.45 2.86
N PRO A 95 -12.63 -1.29 3.81
CA PRO A 95 -12.29 -0.91 5.18
C PRO A 95 -11.27 -1.85 5.83
N ALA A 96 -11.29 -3.15 5.51
CA ALA A 96 -10.37 -4.15 6.06
C ALA A 96 -8.89 -3.90 5.72
N TYR A 97 -8.60 -2.98 4.80
CA TYR A 97 -7.23 -2.60 4.47
C TYR A 97 -6.64 -1.51 5.39
N ARG A 98 -7.47 -0.89 6.24
CA ARG A 98 -7.09 0.21 7.14
C ARG A 98 -7.67 0.10 8.56
N ASP A 99 -8.83 -0.55 8.71
CA ASP A 99 -9.51 -0.72 9.99
C ASP A 99 -9.20 -2.10 10.60
N PRO A 100 -8.62 -2.16 11.82
CA PRO A 100 -8.26 -3.42 12.46
C PRO A 100 -9.44 -4.35 12.74
N ALA A 101 -10.62 -3.83 13.09
CA ALA A 101 -11.77 -4.66 13.40
C ALA A 101 -12.36 -5.31 12.15
N ALA A 102 -12.48 -4.53 11.06
CA ALA A 102 -12.86 -5.04 9.75
C ALA A 102 -11.84 -6.06 9.23
N ARG A 103 -10.55 -5.85 9.51
CA ARG A 103 -9.48 -6.78 9.16
C ARG A 103 -9.62 -8.13 9.88
N LEU A 104 -9.85 -8.11 11.19
CA LEU A 104 -10.05 -9.34 11.98
C LEU A 104 -11.23 -10.16 11.45
N ALA A 105 -12.35 -9.53 11.10
CA ALA A 105 -13.49 -10.23 10.53
C ALA A 105 -13.18 -10.93 9.19
N VAL A 106 -12.31 -10.34 8.36
CA VAL A 106 -11.83 -10.98 7.13
C VAL A 106 -10.88 -12.14 7.43
N MET A 107 -10.00 -12.00 8.42
CA MET A 107 -9.09 -13.07 8.85
C MET A 107 -9.86 -14.28 9.40
N ASP A 108 -10.90 -14.05 10.22
CA ASP A 108 -11.78 -15.11 10.72
C ASP A 108 -12.45 -15.87 9.55
N ALA A 109 -12.95 -15.13 8.55
CA ALA A 109 -13.57 -15.74 7.36
C ALA A 109 -12.57 -16.53 6.48
N GLN A 110 -11.28 -16.20 6.56
CA GLN A 110 -10.20 -16.88 5.86
C GLN A 110 -9.59 -18.04 6.65
N GLY A 111 -9.99 -18.25 7.91
CA GLY A 111 -9.39 -19.24 8.81
C GLY A 111 -7.95 -18.89 9.17
N MET A 112 -7.66 -17.61 9.39
CA MET A 112 -6.32 -17.09 9.69
C MET A 112 -6.22 -16.68 11.16
N GLU A 113 -5.40 -17.38 11.94
CA GLU A 113 -5.16 -17.09 13.37
C GLU A 113 -4.32 -15.82 13.55
N GLY A 114 -3.39 -15.58 12.62
CA GLY A 114 -2.50 -14.43 12.69
C GLY A 114 -1.81 -14.13 11.37
N CYS A 115 -1.25 -12.93 11.27
CA CYS A 115 -0.42 -12.56 10.14
C CYS A 115 0.65 -11.53 10.50
N PHE A 116 1.66 -11.44 9.66
CA PHE A 116 2.50 -10.24 9.59
C PHE A 116 1.86 -9.20 8.68
N LEU A 117 1.87 -7.95 9.14
CA LEU A 117 1.31 -6.82 8.41
C LEU A 117 2.45 -5.89 7.97
N PHE A 118 2.69 -5.81 6.67
CA PHE A 118 3.72 -4.99 6.06
C PHE A 118 3.14 -3.73 5.41
N PRO A 119 3.92 -2.63 5.36
CA PRO A 119 3.54 -1.44 4.62
C PRO A 119 3.38 -1.70 3.12
N THR A 120 2.66 -0.82 2.42
CA THR A 120 2.56 -0.87 0.94
C THR A 120 3.19 0.36 0.31
N LEU A 121 2.88 1.55 0.82
CA LEU A 121 3.41 2.82 0.34
C LEU A 121 4.77 3.12 0.96
N ALA A 122 4.98 2.80 2.24
CA ALA A 122 6.17 3.17 2.99
C ALA A 122 7.48 2.69 2.35
N VAL A 123 7.48 1.48 1.77
CA VAL A 123 8.66 0.91 1.10
C VAL A 123 9.21 1.82 -0.01
N GLY A 124 8.33 2.52 -0.73
CA GLY A 124 8.75 3.47 -1.77
C GLY A 124 8.96 4.90 -1.26
N MET A 125 8.44 5.23 -0.07
CA MET A 125 8.71 6.51 0.58
C MET A 125 10.10 6.50 1.22
N GLU A 126 10.45 5.40 1.89
CA GLU A 126 11.78 5.18 2.48
C GLU A 126 12.87 5.22 1.41
N GLU A 127 12.71 4.46 0.31
CA GLU A 127 13.64 4.51 -0.82
C GLU A 127 13.77 5.91 -1.42
N ALA A 128 12.68 6.68 -1.49
CA ALA A 128 12.71 8.04 -2.02
C ALA A 128 13.45 9.05 -1.10
N LEU A 129 13.72 8.68 0.15
CA LEU A 129 14.48 9.45 1.13
C LEU A 129 15.90 8.90 1.36
N VAL A 130 16.37 7.93 0.55
CA VAL A 130 17.68 7.30 0.73
C VAL A 130 18.85 8.30 0.78
N ASP A 131 18.73 9.42 0.07
CA ASP A 131 19.74 10.49 0.03
C ASP A 131 19.60 11.52 1.17
N ASP A 132 18.58 11.40 2.03
CA ASP A 132 18.36 12.26 3.21
C ASP A 132 18.06 11.40 4.46
N PRO A 133 19.09 10.82 5.10
CA PRO A 133 18.93 9.94 6.26
C PRO A 133 18.24 10.60 7.46
N ASP A 134 18.43 11.91 7.66
CA ASP A 134 17.75 12.64 8.74
C ASP A 134 16.24 12.71 8.49
N ALA A 135 15.83 12.94 7.24
CA ALA A 135 14.42 12.96 6.86
C ALA A 135 13.80 11.56 6.92
N ALA A 136 14.53 10.52 6.48
CA ALA A 136 14.10 9.13 6.62
C ALA A 136 13.88 8.77 8.09
N HIS A 137 14.85 9.04 8.96
CA HIS A 137 14.73 8.77 10.40
C HIS A 137 13.58 9.56 11.05
N ALA A 138 13.30 10.79 10.61
CA ALA A 138 12.19 11.57 11.15
C ALA A 138 10.81 11.03 10.73
N ALA A 139 10.73 10.28 9.64
CA ALA A 139 9.48 9.80 9.07
C ALA A 139 9.11 8.35 9.46
N PHE A 140 10.06 7.55 9.96
CA PHE A 140 9.94 6.13 10.27
C PHE A 140 10.56 5.78 11.63
#